data_AF-A0A7E5A1U8-F1
#
_entry.id   AF-A0A7E5A1U8-F1
#
_cell.length_a   1.000
_cell.length_b   1.000
_cell.length_c   1.000
_cell.angle_alpha   90.00
_cell.angle_beta   90.00
_cell.angle_gamma   90.00
#
_symmetry.space_group_name_H-M   'P 1'
#
loop_
_entity.id
_entity.type
_entity.pdbx_description
1 polymer ?
#
loop_
_entity_poly.entity_id
_entity_poly.type
_entity_poly.pdbx_seq_one_letter_code
_entity_poly.pdbx_strand_id
1 'polypeptide(L)'
;MKVLFVLFCLVAFTYAANPLCTMCTNIIDDVKASYNNDFSGVTADELKPKLEDECAKYASGIQATMCKSLVDQDAALLLSDLQAGKTSVEVCQKGNLC
;
A
#
# COMPACT_ATOMS: atom_id res chain seq x y z
N MET A 1 12.45 40.54 -23.54
CA MET A 1 11.15 40.56 -22.86
C MET A 1 10.67 39.12 -22.76
N LYS A 2 10.84 38.50 -21.59
CA LYS A 2 9.83 38.30 -20.55
C LYS A 2 8.95 37.07 -20.84
N VAL A 3 9.47 35.89 -20.47
CA VAL A 3 9.05 35.03 -19.33
C VAL A 3 7.59 34.56 -19.43
N LEU A 4 7.42 33.24 -19.22
CA LEU A 4 6.37 32.62 -18.41
C LEU A 4 5.33 31.78 -19.16
N PHE A 5 5.58 30.47 -19.22
CA PHE A 5 4.53 29.46 -19.06
C PHE A 5 5.00 28.43 -18.01
N VAL A 6 5.16 28.92 -16.78
CA VAL A 6 5.10 28.06 -15.59
C VAL A 6 3.63 28.05 -15.18
N LEU A 7 2.88 27.05 -15.63
CA LEU A 7 1.49 26.79 -15.22
C LEU A 7 1.04 25.40 -15.67
N PHE A 8 1.81 24.37 -15.29
CA PHE A 8 1.19 23.08 -15.00
C PHE A 8 0.79 23.13 -13.53
N CYS A 9 -0.52 23.32 -13.32
CA CYS A 9 -1.20 23.35 -12.03
C CYS A 9 -0.60 22.31 -11.09
N LEU A 10 -0.12 22.68 -9.90
CA LEU A 10 -0.99 22.91 -8.74
C LEU A 10 -2.17 21.93 -8.68
N VAL A 11 -1.84 20.65 -8.70
CA VAL A 11 -2.41 19.70 -7.74
C VAL A 11 -1.26 18.92 -7.12
N ALA A 12 -0.39 19.65 -6.42
CA ALA A 12 -0.02 19.14 -5.11
C ALA A 12 -1.34 19.15 -4.33
N PHE A 13 -2.15 18.10 -4.54
CA PHE A 13 -3.22 17.75 -3.62
C PHE A 13 -2.53 17.86 -2.27
N THR A 14 -2.95 18.81 -1.47
CA THR A 14 -2.75 18.75 -0.04
C THR A 14 -3.44 17.46 0.35
N TYR A 15 -2.69 16.36 0.26
CA TYR A 15 -3.00 15.09 0.85
C TYR A 15 -3.02 15.45 2.32
N ALA A 16 -4.17 15.87 2.83
CA ALA A 16 -4.47 15.63 4.22
C ALA A 16 -4.21 14.14 4.33
N ALA A 17 -3.06 13.78 4.89
CA ALA A 17 -2.50 12.45 4.71
C ALA A 17 -3.57 11.48 5.16
N ASN A 18 -4.24 10.82 4.20
CA ASN A 18 -5.37 9.96 4.54
C ASN A 18 -4.74 8.89 5.45
N PRO A 19 -5.06 8.88 6.75
CA PRO A 19 -4.30 8.04 7.68
C PRO A 19 -4.39 6.56 7.31
N LEU A 20 -5.48 6.17 6.66
CA LEU A 20 -5.68 4.82 6.13
C LEU A 20 -4.77 4.52 4.95
N CYS A 21 -4.60 5.47 4.04
CA CYS A 21 -3.70 5.33 2.92
C CYS A 21 -2.26 5.29 3.40
N THR A 22 -1.86 6.21 4.28
CA THR A 22 -0.50 6.22 4.85
C THR A 22 -0.20 4.91 5.56
N MET A 23 -1.14 4.39 6.36
CA MET A 23 -1.00 3.09 7.01
C MET A 23 -0.83 1.98 5.97
N CYS A 24 -1.73 1.90 4.98
CA CYS A 24 -1.68 0.89 3.94
C CYS A 24 -0.37 0.94 3.16
N THR A 25 0.06 2.13 2.70
CA THR A 25 1.29 2.26 1.91
C THR A 25 2.51 1.84 2.73
N ASN A 26 2.57 2.20 4.02
CA ASN A 26 3.66 1.78 4.89
C ASN A 26 3.70 0.25 5.08
N ILE A 27 2.55 -0.40 5.26
CA ILE A 27 2.47 -1.86 5.34
C ILE A 27 2.99 -2.49 4.05
N ILE A 28 2.49 -2.04 2.90
CA ILE A 28 2.88 -2.61 1.61
C ILE A 28 4.36 -2.35 1.31
N ASP A 29 4.88 -1.17 1.62
CA ASP A 29 6.30 -0.85 1.42
C ASP A 29 7.21 -1.70 2.31
N ASP A 30 6.84 -1.96 3.57
CA ASP A 30 7.61 -2.83 4.47
C ASP A 30 7.56 -4.31 4.06
N VAL A 31 6.41 -4.77 3.55
CA VAL A 31 6.30 -6.09 2.94
C VAL A 31 7.21 -6.19 1.72
N LYS A 32 7.16 -5.21 0.81
CA LYS A 32 8.04 -5.15 -0.37
C LYS A 32 9.52 -5.15 0.02
N ALA A 33 9.90 -4.39 1.03
CA ALA A 33 11.26 -4.37 1.54
C ALA A 33 11.69 -5.74 2.09
N SER A 34 10.80 -6.42 2.83
CA SER A 34 11.09 -7.72 3.44
C SER A 34 11.32 -8.84 2.41
N TYR A 35 10.70 -8.73 1.24
CA TYR A 35 10.92 -9.64 0.10
C TYR A 35 11.91 -9.09 -0.93
N ASN A 36 12.63 -8.01 -0.64
CA ASN A 36 13.54 -7.34 -1.59
C ASN A 36 12.89 -6.98 -2.94
N ASN A 37 11.59 -6.66 -2.93
CA ASN A 37 10.74 -6.45 -4.12
C ASN A 37 10.66 -7.66 -5.07
N ASP A 38 11.02 -8.88 -4.63
CA ASP A 38 10.91 -10.10 -5.41
C ASP A 38 9.83 -11.03 -4.83
N PHE A 39 8.72 -11.14 -5.57
CA PHE A 39 7.57 -11.98 -5.21
C PHE A 39 7.41 -13.19 -6.14
N SER A 40 8.40 -13.48 -6.99
CA SER A 40 8.33 -14.53 -8.01
C SER A 40 8.17 -15.95 -7.44
N GLY A 41 8.71 -16.19 -6.23
CA GLY A 41 8.61 -17.45 -5.50
C GLY A 41 7.69 -17.43 -4.28
N VAL A 42 6.99 -16.32 -4.03
CA VAL A 42 6.16 -16.14 -2.83
C VAL A 42 4.76 -16.69 -3.07
N THR A 43 4.25 -17.44 -2.10
CA THR A 43 2.87 -17.95 -2.07
C THR A 43 1.97 -17.07 -1.21
N ALA A 44 0.64 -17.18 -1.39
CA ALA A 44 -0.32 -16.44 -0.57
C ALA A 44 -0.23 -16.85 0.91
N ASP A 45 0.06 -18.13 1.19
CA ASP A 45 0.21 -18.65 2.55
C ASP A 45 1.48 -18.12 3.25
N GLU A 46 2.52 -17.77 2.49
CA GLU A 46 3.72 -17.10 3.02
C GLU A 46 3.51 -15.58 3.16
N LEU A 47 2.78 -14.97 2.23
CA LEU A 47 2.53 -13.53 2.24
C LEU A 47 1.59 -13.10 3.37
N LYS A 48 0.55 -13.91 3.64
CA LYS A 48 -0.47 -13.62 4.65
C LYS A 48 0.11 -13.33 6.04
N PRO A 49 0.89 -14.22 6.68
CA PRO A 49 1.43 -13.96 8.02
C PRO A 49 2.33 -12.71 8.05
N LYS A 50 3.06 -12.45 6.96
CA LYS A 50 3.89 -11.25 6.87
C LYS A 50 3.06 -9.96 6.84
N LEU A 51 1.92 -9.97 6.15
CA LEU A 51 0.98 -8.85 6.20
C LEU A 51 0.34 -8.70 7.58
N GLU A 52 0.04 -9.81 8.27
CA GLU A 52 -0.49 -9.78 9.65
C GLU A 52 0.52 -9.13 10.62
N ASP A 53 1.81 -9.46 10.48
CA ASP A 53 2.89 -8.87 11.28
C ASP A 53 3.00 -7.36 11.07
N GLU A 54 3.01 -6.90 9.81
CA GLU A 54 3.04 -5.47 9.52
C GLU A 54 1.75 -4.76 9.95
N CYS A 55 0.60 -5.43 9.82
CA CYS A 55 -0.66 -4.93 10.36
C CYS A 55 -0.59 -4.70 11.87
N ALA A 56 -0.02 -5.63 12.63
CA ALA A 56 0.13 -5.48 14.08
C ALA A 56 1.06 -4.31 14.46
N LYS A 57 2.02 -3.97 13.60
CA LYS A 57 2.94 -2.84 13.78
C LYS A 57 2.28 -1.49 13.50
N TYR A 58 1.49 -1.39 12.44
CA TYR A 58 0.95 -0.12 11.95
C TYR A 58 -0.48 0.18 12.39
N ALA A 59 -1.25 -0.83 12.79
CA ALA A 59 -2.68 -0.70 12.97
C ALA A 59 -3.08 -0.97 14.42
N SER A 60 -3.84 -0.04 15.02
CA SER A 60 -4.42 -0.19 16.36
C SER A 60 -5.92 0.16 16.38
N GLY A 61 -6.67 -0.45 17.29
CA GLY A 61 -8.12 -0.23 17.40
C GLY A 61 -8.86 -0.53 16.08
N ILE A 62 -9.59 0.44 15.55
CA ILE A 62 -10.36 0.27 14.30
C ILE A 62 -9.46 0.02 13.07
N GLN A 63 -8.23 0.54 13.08
CA GLN A 63 -7.27 0.33 12.02
C GLN A 63 -6.88 -1.14 11.90
N ALA A 64 -6.75 -1.86 13.01
CA ALA A 64 -6.43 -3.28 13.00
C ALA A 64 -7.52 -4.11 12.30
N THR A 65 -8.79 -3.70 12.43
CA THR A 65 -9.91 -4.36 11.73
C THR A 65 -9.86 -4.10 10.23
N MET A 66 -9.53 -2.87 9.82
CA MET A 66 -9.35 -2.53 8.40
C MET A 66 -8.13 -3.23 7.81
N CYS A 67 -7.04 -3.32 8.56
CA CYS A 67 -5.83 -4.04 8.16
C CYS A 67 -6.12 -5.53 7.98
N LYS A 68 -6.85 -6.14 8.93
CA LYS A 68 -7.30 -7.52 8.80
C LYS A 68 -8.17 -7.75 7.56
N SER A 69 -9.05 -6.79 7.21
CA SER A 69 -9.83 -6.87 5.97
C SER A 69 -8.94 -6.87 4.72
N LEU A 70 -7.87 -6.06 4.70
CA LEU A 70 -6.86 -6.05 3.63
C LEU A 70 -6.12 -7.40 3.53
N VAL A 71 -5.83 -8.03 4.67
CA VAL A 71 -5.15 -9.34 4.69
C VAL A 71 -6.07 -10.49 4.27
N ASP A 72 -7.28 -10.55 4.83
CA ASP A 72 -8.16 -11.72 4.71
C ASP A 72 -8.92 -11.80 3.38
N GLN A 73 -9.28 -10.66 2.77
CA GLN A 73 -10.01 -10.66 1.49
C GLN A 73 -9.09 -10.69 0.27
N ASP A 74 -7.82 -10.30 0.45
CA ASP A 74 -6.99 -9.86 -0.67
C ASP A 74 -5.60 -10.50 -0.74
N ALA A 75 -5.16 -11.37 0.17
CA ALA A 75 -3.77 -11.88 0.12
C ALA A 75 -3.35 -12.46 -1.26
N ALA A 76 -4.23 -13.19 -1.96
CA ALA A 76 -3.95 -13.68 -3.31
C ALA A 76 -3.97 -12.59 -4.40
N LEU A 77 -4.90 -11.64 -4.31
CA LEU A 77 -5.00 -10.52 -5.25
C LEU A 77 -3.86 -9.52 -5.05
N LEU A 78 -3.49 -9.27 -3.79
CA LEU A 78 -2.36 -8.50 -3.36
C LEU A 78 -1.05 -9.14 -3.82
N LEU A 79 -0.89 -10.45 -3.65
CA LEU A 79 0.27 -11.17 -4.19
C LEU A 79 0.36 -10.99 -5.71
N SER A 80 -0.76 -11.12 -6.44
CA SER A 80 -0.79 -10.91 -7.88
C SER A 80 -0.40 -9.47 -8.27
N ASP A 81 -0.85 -8.47 -7.52
CA ASP A 81 -0.49 -7.07 -7.74
C ASP A 81 1.00 -6.80 -7.45
N LEU A 82 1.55 -7.42 -6.41
CA LEU A 82 2.98 -7.35 -6.06
C LEU A 82 3.85 -8.04 -7.11
N GLN A 83 3.43 -9.21 -7.61
CA GLN A 83 4.07 -9.91 -8.72
C GLN A 83 4.01 -9.12 -10.04
N ALA A 84 2.96 -8.32 -10.24
CA ALA A 84 2.83 -7.40 -11.36
C ALA A 84 3.67 -6.11 -11.18
N GLY A 85 4.39 -5.96 -10.07
CA GLY A 85 5.25 -4.81 -9.80
C GLY A 85 4.50 -3.53 -9.45
N LYS A 86 3.23 -3.62 -9.03
CA LYS A 86 2.45 -2.44 -8.66
C LYS A 86 3.06 -1.68 -7.48
N THR A 87 2.83 -0.37 -7.47
CA THR A 87 3.21 0.52 -6.36
C THR A 87 2.29 0.31 -5.16
N SER A 88 2.75 0.69 -3.97
CA SER A 88 1.95 0.65 -2.75
C SER A 88 0.70 1.53 -2.87
N VAL A 89 0.79 2.68 -3.55
CA VAL A 89 -0.36 3.55 -3.82
C VAL A 89 -1.41 2.83 -4.68
N GLU A 90 -1.02 2.21 -5.79
CA GLU A 90 -1.96 1.48 -6.68
C GLU A 90 -2.65 0.32 -5.95
N VAL A 91 -1.90 -0.42 -5.14
CA VAL A 91 -2.44 -1.51 -4.30
C VAL A 91 -3.46 -0.96 -3.30
N CYS A 92 -3.11 0.11 -2.59
CA CYS A 92 -3.96 0.67 -1.55
C CYS A 92 -5.19 1.41 -2.10
N GLN A 93 -5.11 1.96 -3.32
CA GLN A 93 -6.26 2.49 -4.06
C GLN A 93 -7.27 1.39 -4.42
N LYS A 94 -6.78 0.22 -4.86
CA LYS A 94 -7.64 -0.93 -5.17
C LYS A 94 -8.40 -1.43 -3.93
N GLY A 95 -7.78 -1.33 -2.75
CA GLY A 95 -8.40 -1.63 -1.46
C GLY A 95 -9.28 -0.53 -0.86
N ASN A 96 -9.49 0.59 -1.57
CA ASN A 96 -10.20 1.79 -1.08
C ASN A 96 -9.63 2.37 0.24
N LEU A 97 -8.32 2.17 0.47
CA LEU A 97 -7.60 2.75 1.61
C LEU A 97 -6.87 4.04 1.21
N CYS A 98 -6.55 4.15 -0.08
CA CYS A 98 -6.36 5.38 -0.84
C CYS A 98 -7.49 5.46 -1.89
#